data_AF-A0A1Y2U881-F1
#
_entry.id   AF-A0A1Y2U881-F1
#
_cell.length_a   1.000
_cell.length_b   1.000
_cell.length_c   1.000
_cell.angle_alpha   90.00
_cell.angle_beta   90.00
_cell.angle_gamma   90.00
#
_symmetry.space_group_name_H-M   'P 1'
#
loop_
_entity.id
_entity.type
_entity.pdbx_description
1 polymer ?
#
loop_
_entity_poly.entity_id
_entity_poly.type
_entity_poly.pdbx_seq_one_letter_code
_entity_poly.pdbx_strand_id
1 'polypeptide(L)'
;MENEIKQLLEHAERLKHRMVWLASDIERDQENGKLGSPRMKIQMFEGICSSLKAFSVAQDNHQVDVEFRSIIQRQQIDQSERRAKQLENELLEEKQTLEQNLTQVQMGKAQLEGERKQFEEEKASWIGGVFGNLNITADKTLTEIGNLRNAINVSSENAGLREQLGEASRETEVLRGQLKQAQGKVEETQRRVDEVEDSLQLSCNENTSLSEQLHESGTLLQEARDVGRTEKEKAERLEEGLNMATNDMEEAQRQLRVATDELQVLRLLQDQLSVSQNECQKLTSDRNALNAKVGTLDAQLTSLKEERDNATSKVEDLQCQIKELREQVDELEDAKVQLKTQMDKVQMQQQHNPPIDSRKRPRIENEVEEEEDITPNPWGDDVVRLSSFLHSCQPVLDADQSCSLDQAKIFIVLAALDTRRLELFLDFLTYAPGDKWFCFDELTEEGYEGGIAGINEGSDPQCARHAEQDQGSCFQVRNCNEGDVSYDRKFVCRIR
;
A
#
# COMPACT_ATOMS: atom_id res chain seq x y z
N MET A 1 -1.88 13.34 -23.41
CA MET A 1 -1.23 12.08 -23.84
C MET A 1 -2.10 11.26 -24.78
N GLU A 2 -3.26 10.73 -24.36
CA GLU A 2 -4.05 9.77 -25.18
C GLU A 2 -4.35 10.24 -26.62
N ASN A 3 -4.79 11.49 -26.78
CA ASN A 3 -5.09 12.08 -28.09
C ASN A 3 -3.84 12.26 -28.97
N GLU A 4 -2.67 12.51 -28.35
CA GLU A 4 -1.39 12.65 -29.05
C GLU A 4 -0.86 11.28 -29.48
N ILE A 5 -1.06 10.23 -28.67
CA ILE A 5 -0.71 8.84 -29.02
C ILE A 5 -1.55 8.35 -30.21
N LYS A 6 -2.86 8.65 -30.24
CA LYS A 6 -3.73 8.38 -31.40
C LYS A 6 -3.24 9.10 -32.66
N GLN A 7 -2.87 10.38 -32.58
CA GLN A 7 -2.28 11.12 -33.71
C GLN A 7 -0.94 10.51 -34.16
N LEU A 8 -0.08 10.09 -33.22
CA LEU A 8 1.21 9.46 -33.51
C LEU A 8 1.01 8.11 -34.25
N LEU A 9 0.03 7.31 -33.83
CA LEU A 9 -0.35 6.06 -34.49
C LEU A 9 -0.91 6.28 -35.91
N GLU A 10 -1.77 7.29 -36.12
CA GLU A 10 -2.21 7.64 -37.48
C GLU A 10 -1.02 8.09 -38.35
N HIS A 11 -0.06 8.84 -37.81
CA HIS A 11 1.13 9.24 -38.56
C HIS A 11 2.07 8.06 -38.84
N ALA A 12 2.21 7.12 -37.90
CA ALA A 12 2.97 5.89 -38.10
C ALA A 12 2.35 5.00 -39.19
N GLU A 13 1.02 4.79 -39.20
CA GLU A 13 0.36 4.03 -40.26
C GLU A 13 0.38 4.74 -41.62
N ARG A 14 0.17 6.07 -41.65
CA ARG A 14 0.34 6.87 -42.88
C ARG A 14 1.77 6.79 -43.43
N LEU A 15 2.79 6.70 -42.57
CA LEU A 15 4.17 6.48 -42.99
C LEU A 15 4.43 5.03 -43.41
N LYS A 16 3.87 4.04 -42.69
CA LYS A 16 3.95 2.61 -43.03
C LYS A 16 3.39 2.36 -44.43
N HIS A 17 2.20 2.88 -44.77
CA HIS A 17 1.63 2.76 -46.11
C HIS A 17 2.55 3.29 -47.21
N ARG A 18 3.24 4.41 -46.98
CA ARG A 18 4.23 4.97 -47.93
C ARG A 18 5.52 4.15 -47.97
N MET A 19 5.92 3.53 -46.87
CA MET A 19 7.08 2.63 -46.81
C MET A 19 6.80 1.26 -47.44
N VAL A 20 5.57 0.75 -47.41
CA VAL A 20 5.17 -0.46 -48.16
C VAL A 20 5.24 -0.22 -49.66
N TRP A 21 4.78 0.93 -50.15
CA TRP A 21 4.94 1.31 -51.56
C TRP A 21 6.41 1.40 -51.98
N LEU A 22 7.26 2.03 -51.15
CA LEU A 22 8.71 2.04 -51.36
C LEU A 22 9.32 0.64 -51.31
N ALA A 23 8.85 -0.24 -50.42
CA ALA A 23 9.34 -1.62 -50.31
C ALA A 23 9.11 -2.40 -51.61
N SER A 24 7.92 -2.29 -52.21
CA SER A 24 7.62 -2.95 -53.49
C SER A 24 8.44 -2.39 -54.66
N ASP A 25 8.75 -1.08 -54.68
CA ASP A 25 9.68 -0.50 -55.67
C ASP A 25 11.12 -1.01 -55.43
N ILE A 26 11.57 -1.09 -54.18
CA ILE A 26 12.89 -1.61 -53.78
C ILE A 26 13.04 -3.10 -54.08
N GLU A 27 11.99 -3.91 -53.91
CA GLU A 27 11.99 -5.33 -54.27
C GLU A 27 12.10 -5.52 -55.79
N ARG A 28 11.41 -4.68 -56.58
CA ARG A 28 11.54 -4.67 -58.05
C ARG A 28 12.92 -4.18 -58.51
N ASP A 29 13.56 -3.28 -57.77
CA ASP A 29 14.95 -2.88 -58.04
C ASP A 29 15.97 -3.92 -57.55
N GLN A 30 15.64 -4.76 -56.54
CA GLN A 30 16.54 -5.80 -56.00
C GLN A 30 16.87 -6.91 -57.01
N GLU A 31 16.03 -7.14 -58.03
CA GLU A 31 16.36 -8.03 -59.15
C GLU A 31 17.65 -7.59 -59.90
N ASN A 32 18.07 -6.33 -59.75
CA ASN A 32 19.32 -5.79 -60.29
C ASN A 32 20.53 -5.91 -59.32
N GLY A 33 20.41 -6.68 -58.23
CA GLY A 33 21.54 -7.28 -57.52
C GLY A 33 22.28 -6.44 -56.47
N LYS A 34 21.83 -5.23 -56.13
CA LYS A 34 22.39 -4.43 -55.02
C LYS A 34 21.33 -3.59 -54.30
N LEU A 35 20.99 -3.94 -53.05
CA LEU A 35 20.59 -3.03 -51.95
C LEU A 35 20.06 -3.81 -50.71
N GLY A 36 20.91 -4.08 -49.72
CA GLY A 36 20.49 -4.70 -48.45
C GLY A 36 19.96 -3.70 -47.40
N SER A 37 20.53 -2.50 -47.36
CA SER A 37 20.26 -1.48 -46.32
C SER A 37 18.78 -1.04 -46.17
N PRO A 38 17.98 -0.87 -47.23
CA PRO A 38 16.61 -0.38 -47.08
C PRO A 38 15.68 -1.37 -46.36
N ARG A 39 15.81 -2.67 -46.64
CA ARG A 39 15.00 -3.75 -46.06
C ARG A 39 15.11 -3.79 -44.53
N MET A 40 16.33 -3.65 -44.01
CA MET A 40 16.60 -3.57 -42.57
C MET A 40 15.85 -2.40 -41.90
N LYS A 41 15.81 -1.23 -42.56
CA LYS A 41 15.12 -0.03 -42.06
C LYS A 41 13.59 -0.19 -42.09
N ILE A 42 13.05 -0.89 -43.09
CA ILE A 42 11.62 -1.23 -43.17
C ILE A 42 11.24 -2.15 -42.00
N GLN A 43 12.01 -3.23 -41.76
CA GLN A 43 11.74 -4.14 -40.63
C GLN A 43 11.86 -3.45 -39.26
N MET A 44 12.85 -2.58 -39.06
CA MET A 44 12.94 -1.78 -37.83
C MET A 44 11.72 -0.87 -37.64
N PHE A 45 11.22 -0.25 -38.72
CA PHE A 45 10.02 0.59 -38.64
C PHE A 45 8.75 -0.21 -38.35
N GLU A 46 8.61 -1.42 -38.92
CA GLU A 46 7.50 -2.33 -38.57
C GLU A 46 7.56 -2.80 -37.12
N GLY A 47 8.75 -3.05 -36.58
CA GLY A 47 8.96 -3.32 -35.16
C GLY A 47 8.45 -2.19 -34.28
N ILE A 48 8.87 -0.94 -34.56
CA ILE A 48 8.41 0.26 -33.85
C ILE A 48 6.87 0.42 -33.94
N CYS A 49 6.28 0.23 -35.12
CA CYS A 49 4.83 0.26 -35.29
C CYS A 49 4.11 -0.82 -34.47
N SER A 50 4.70 -2.00 -34.31
CA SER A 50 4.15 -3.11 -33.53
C SER A 50 4.21 -2.82 -32.03
N SER A 51 5.34 -2.30 -31.54
CA SER A 51 5.49 -1.86 -30.14
C SER A 51 4.53 -0.72 -29.78
N LEU A 52 4.33 0.25 -30.68
CA LEU A 52 3.36 1.34 -30.46
C LEU A 52 1.91 0.83 -30.38
N LYS A 53 1.54 -0.19 -31.18
CA LYS A 53 0.22 -0.83 -31.07
C LYS A 53 0.07 -1.63 -29.78
N ALA A 54 1.09 -2.38 -29.37
CA ALA A 54 1.10 -3.09 -28.10
C ALA A 54 0.95 -2.12 -26.91
N PHE A 55 1.63 -0.97 -26.95
CA PHE A 55 1.49 0.09 -25.95
C PHE A 55 0.07 0.69 -25.92
N SER A 56 -0.54 0.96 -27.08
CA SER A 56 -1.94 1.41 -27.14
C SER A 56 -2.89 0.40 -26.48
N VAL A 57 -2.78 -0.88 -26.82
CA VAL A 57 -3.63 -1.94 -26.24
C VAL A 57 -3.38 -2.10 -24.74
N ALA A 58 -2.13 -1.95 -24.27
CA ALA A 58 -1.82 -1.96 -22.84
C ALA A 58 -2.43 -0.74 -22.11
N GLN A 59 -2.42 0.44 -22.74
CA GLN A 59 -3.05 1.65 -22.20
C GLN A 59 -4.58 1.53 -22.18
N ASP A 60 -5.20 1.04 -23.25
CA ASP A 60 -6.65 0.78 -23.33
C ASP A 60 -7.07 -0.23 -22.26
N ASN A 61 -6.30 -1.32 -22.06
CA ASN A 61 -6.54 -2.30 -21.00
C ASN A 61 -6.37 -1.70 -19.59
N HIS A 62 -5.40 -0.81 -19.38
CA HIS A 62 -5.22 -0.13 -18.08
C HIS A 62 -6.37 0.84 -17.79
N GLN A 63 -6.85 1.57 -18.79
CA GLN A 63 -8.04 2.43 -18.69
C GLN A 63 -9.28 1.61 -18.29
N VAL A 64 -9.47 0.44 -18.92
CA VAL A 64 -10.56 -0.50 -18.57
C VAL A 64 -10.43 -1.06 -17.14
N ASP A 65 -9.23 -1.40 -16.67
CA ASP A 65 -9.00 -1.85 -15.29
C ASP A 65 -9.28 -0.72 -14.26
N VAL A 66 -8.86 0.51 -14.56
CA VAL A 66 -9.18 1.69 -13.72
C VAL A 66 -10.70 1.94 -13.65
N GLU A 67 -11.40 1.85 -14.78
CA GLU A 67 -12.87 1.97 -14.81
C GLU A 67 -13.56 0.81 -14.07
N PHE A 68 -13.08 -0.43 -14.24
CA PHE A 68 -13.61 -1.61 -13.56
C PHE A 68 -13.43 -1.54 -12.04
N ARG A 69 -12.26 -1.10 -11.56
CA ARG A 69 -12.02 -0.80 -10.13
C ARG A 69 -12.95 0.30 -9.63
N SER A 70 -13.17 1.36 -10.41
CA SER A 70 -14.11 2.44 -10.06
C SER A 70 -15.56 1.96 -9.97
N ILE A 71 -15.97 0.99 -10.80
CA ILE A 71 -17.30 0.36 -10.75
C ILE A 71 -17.42 -0.50 -9.49
N ILE A 72 -16.43 -1.34 -9.18
CA ILE A 72 -16.42 -2.16 -7.94
C ILE A 72 -16.46 -1.27 -6.70
N GLN A 73 -15.66 -0.20 -6.66
CA GLN A 73 -15.63 0.72 -5.52
C GLN A 73 -16.98 1.44 -5.33
N ARG A 74 -17.63 1.87 -6.42
CA ARG A 74 -19.00 2.41 -6.37
C ARG A 74 -19.99 1.37 -5.88
N GLN A 75 -19.92 0.12 -6.34
CA GLN A 75 -20.80 -0.96 -5.88
C GLN A 75 -20.63 -1.26 -4.39
N GLN A 76 -19.42 -1.14 -3.84
CA GLN A 76 -19.16 -1.27 -2.39
C GLN A 76 -19.75 -0.10 -1.59
N ILE A 77 -19.66 1.14 -2.09
CA ILE A 77 -20.28 2.32 -1.47
C ILE A 77 -21.82 2.21 -1.51
N ASP A 78 -22.38 1.85 -2.66
CA ASP A 78 -23.80 1.54 -2.86
C ASP A 78 -24.33 0.48 -1.88
N GLN A 79 -23.47 -0.48 -1.49
CA GLN A 79 -23.81 -1.55 -0.55
C GLN A 79 -23.68 -1.10 0.91
N SER A 80 -22.67 -0.28 1.25
CA SER A 80 -22.54 0.28 2.61
C SER A 80 -23.62 1.31 2.90
N GLU A 81 -23.99 2.17 1.94
CA GLU A 81 -25.13 3.08 2.04
C GLU A 81 -26.45 2.33 2.27
N ARG A 82 -26.68 1.22 1.54
CA ARG A 82 -27.89 0.40 1.73
C ARG A 82 -27.93 -0.21 3.14
N ARG A 83 -26.80 -0.71 3.65
CA ARG A 83 -26.71 -1.22 5.04
C ARG A 83 -26.92 -0.12 6.08
N ALA A 84 -26.35 1.08 5.88
CA ALA A 84 -26.55 2.21 6.77
C ALA A 84 -28.04 2.60 6.84
N LYS A 85 -28.72 2.69 5.68
CA LYS A 85 -30.16 2.97 5.58
C LYS A 85 -31.03 1.84 6.16
N GLN A 86 -30.57 0.59 6.17
CA GLN A 86 -31.26 -0.50 6.89
C GLN A 86 -31.15 -0.32 8.40
N LEU A 87 -29.94 -0.11 8.94
CA LEU A 87 -29.70 0.13 10.36
C LEU A 87 -30.42 1.39 10.88
N GLU A 88 -30.52 2.44 10.07
CA GLU A 88 -31.27 3.67 10.39
C GLU A 88 -32.78 3.40 10.53
N ASN A 89 -33.35 2.55 9.67
CA ASN A 89 -34.75 2.12 9.78
C ASN A 89 -34.97 1.18 10.99
N GLU A 90 -34.07 0.22 11.21
CA GLU A 90 -34.14 -0.71 12.35
C GLU A 90 -34.09 0.05 13.70
N LEU A 91 -33.21 1.05 13.81
CA LEU A 91 -33.12 1.92 14.99
C LEU A 91 -34.36 2.82 15.15
N LEU A 92 -34.98 3.25 14.05
CA LEU A 92 -36.25 4.00 14.07
C LEU A 92 -37.44 3.12 14.51
N GLU A 93 -37.49 1.85 14.11
CA GLU A 93 -38.49 0.87 14.54
C GLU A 93 -38.30 0.49 16.02
N GLU A 94 -37.07 0.28 16.48
CA GLU A 94 -36.76 0.06 17.91
C GLU A 94 -37.16 1.29 18.74
N LYS A 95 -36.82 2.51 18.29
CA LYS A 95 -37.25 3.75 18.95
C LYS A 95 -38.77 3.86 19.07
N GLN A 96 -39.52 3.59 17.99
CA GLN A 96 -40.99 3.60 18.04
C GLN A 96 -41.54 2.55 19.01
N THR A 97 -40.89 1.38 19.10
CA THR A 97 -41.24 0.31 20.04
C THR A 97 -40.99 0.74 21.49
N LEU A 98 -39.87 1.42 21.77
CA LEU A 98 -39.56 1.98 23.08
C LEU A 98 -40.52 3.12 23.48
N GLU A 99 -40.91 3.99 22.54
CA GLU A 99 -41.92 5.03 22.76
C GLU A 99 -43.30 4.41 23.08
N GLN A 100 -43.71 3.36 22.35
CA GLN A 100 -44.94 2.60 22.66
C GLN A 100 -44.89 1.97 24.06
N ASN A 101 -43.80 1.27 24.39
CA ASN A 101 -43.60 0.66 25.71
C ASN A 101 -43.64 1.71 26.84
N LEU A 102 -43.04 2.90 26.63
CA LEU A 102 -43.11 4.00 27.58
C LEU A 102 -44.55 4.48 27.80
N THR A 103 -45.37 4.59 26.75
CA THR A 103 -46.79 4.94 26.91
C THR A 103 -47.59 3.87 27.66
N GLN A 104 -47.32 2.58 27.43
CA GLN A 104 -47.96 1.49 28.20
C GLN A 104 -47.60 1.56 29.69
N VAL A 105 -46.33 1.80 30.02
CA VAL A 105 -45.88 1.98 31.41
C VAL A 105 -46.52 3.21 32.06
N GLN A 106 -46.69 4.31 31.32
CA GLN A 106 -47.41 5.49 31.81
C GLN A 106 -48.90 5.22 32.04
N MET A 107 -49.57 4.46 31.17
CA MET A 107 -50.97 4.04 31.36
C MET A 107 -51.13 3.12 32.57
N GLY A 108 -50.26 2.11 32.72
CA GLY A 108 -50.26 1.22 33.88
C GLY A 108 -50.02 1.95 35.20
N LYS A 109 -49.09 2.93 35.21
CA LYS A 109 -48.89 3.83 36.35
C LYS A 109 -50.15 4.63 36.67
N ALA A 110 -50.80 5.22 35.66
CA ALA A 110 -52.01 6.02 35.86
C ALA A 110 -53.19 5.17 36.38
N GLN A 111 -53.30 3.92 35.95
CA GLN A 111 -54.26 2.96 36.50
C GLN A 111 -53.99 2.68 37.99
N LEU A 112 -52.75 2.34 38.35
CA LEU A 112 -52.37 2.08 39.76
C LEU A 112 -52.57 3.31 40.66
N GLU A 113 -52.32 4.53 40.16
CA GLU A 113 -52.64 5.78 40.87
C GLU A 113 -54.15 6.03 41.01
N GLY A 114 -54.98 5.49 40.11
CA GLY A 114 -56.44 5.50 40.21
C GLY A 114 -56.97 4.49 41.21
N GLU A 115 -56.50 3.24 41.14
CA GLU A 115 -56.85 2.16 42.08
C GLU A 115 -56.47 2.54 43.52
N ARG A 116 -55.29 3.15 43.72
CA ARG A 116 -54.87 3.63 45.05
C ARG A 116 -55.79 4.71 45.60
N LYS A 117 -56.29 5.63 44.76
CA LYS A 117 -57.27 6.65 45.17
C LYS A 117 -58.61 6.04 45.54
N GLN A 118 -59.10 5.07 44.76
CA GLN A 118 -60.33 4.35 45.09
C GLN A 118 -60.20 3.65 46.46
N PHE A 119 -59.07 3.00 46.73
CA PHE A 119 -58.80 2.39 48.04
C PHE A 119 -58.70 3.42 49.18
N GLU A 120 -58.09 4.58 48.94
CA GLU A 120 -58.06 5.71 49.90
C GLU A 120 -59.49 6.26 50.18
N GLU A 121 -60.33 6.37 49.16
CA GLU A 121 -61.74 6.82 49.26
C GLU A 121 -62.65 5.80 49.95
N GLU A 122 -62.53 4.51 49.63
CA GLU A 122 -63.24 3.41 50.30
C GLU A 122 -62.86 3.33 51.78
N LYS A 123 -61.56 3.43 52.10
CA LYS A 123 -61.07 3.49 53.48
C LYS A 123 -61.66 4.69 54.24
N ALA A 124 -61.69 5.87 53.62
CA ALA A 124 -62.29 7.06 54.23
C ALA A 124 -63.80 6.92 54.46
N SER A 125 -64.52 6.34 53.49
CA SER A 125 -65.96 6.08 53.59
C SER A 125 -66.30 5.08 54.70
N TRP A 126 -65.54 3.98 54.79
CA TRP A 126 -65.69 2.96 55.83
C TRP A 126 -65.45 3.55 57.23
N ILE A 127 -64.36 4.31 57.41
CA ILE A 127 -64.06 5.03 58.66
C ILE A 127 -65.22 5.96 59.04
N GLY A 128 -65.70 6.79 58.11
CA GLY A 128 -66.82 7.70 58.34
C GLY A 128 -68.12 6.99 58.75
N GLY A 129 -68.41 5.85 58.12
CA GLY A 129 -69.57 5.01 58.46
C GLY A 129 -69.49 4.41 59.87
N VAL A 130 -68.32 3.96 60.31
CA VAL A 130 -68.11 3.42 61.67
C VAL A 130 -68.32 4.53 62.72
N PHE A 131 -67.69 5.69 62.56
CA PHE A 131 -67.84 6.81 63.50
C PHE A 131 -69.26 7.39 63.54
N GLY A 132 -69.95 7.49 62.39
CA GLY A 132 -71.33 7.98 62.34
C GLY A 132 -72.32 7.12 63.14
N ASN A 133 -72.20 5.79 63.05
CA ASN A 133 -73.04 4.86 63.79
C ASN A 133 -72.78 4.89 65.31
N LEU A 134 -71.52 5.10 65.72
CA LEU A 134 -71.15 5.35 67.12
C LEU A 134 -71.83 6.60 67.68
N ASN A 135 -71.79 7.72 66.94
CA ASN A 135 -72.35 8.99 67.41
C ASN A 135 -73.89 8.92 67.59
N ILE A 136 -74.62 8.34 66.63
CA ILE A 136 -76.08 8.13 66.70
C ILE A 136 -76.48 7.26 67.91
N THR A 137 -75.59 6.36 68.34
CA THR A 137 -75.82 5.50 69.52
C THR A 137 -75.64 6.27 70.83
N ALA A 138 -74.68 7.21 70.90
CA ALA A 138 -74.42 8.03 72.07
C ALA A 138 -75.50 9.10 72.34
N ASP A 139 -76.00 9.78 71.30
CA ASP A 139 -77.04 10.81 71.47
C ASP A 139 -78.36 10.23 72.03
N LYS A 140 -78.70 8.98 71.65
CA LYS A 140 -79.87 8.28 72.18
C LYS A 140 -79.77 8.02 73.68
N THR A 141 -78.64 7.48 74.15
CA THR A 141 -78.48 7.14 75.57
C THR A 141 -78.42 8.40 76.45
N LEU A 142 -77.82 9.49 75.97
CA LEU A 142 -77.85 10.79 76.65
C LEU A 142 -79.26 11.38 76.73
N THR A 143 -80.09 11.21 75.69
CA THR A 143 -81.49 11.68 75.68
C THR A 143 -82.35 10.91 76.69
N GLU A 144 -82.17 9.59 76.81
CA GLU A 144 -82.88 8.77 77.80
C GLU A 144 -82.51 9.14 79.25
N ILE A 145 -81.22 9.42 79.52
CA ILE A 145 -80.73 9.90 80.83
C ILE A 145 -81.32 11.27 81.18
N GLY A 146 -81.51 12.16 80.20
CA GLY A 146 -82.18 13.45 80.40
C GLY A 146 -83.64 13.32 80.88
N ASN A 147 -84.40 12.40 80.28
CA ASN A 147 -85.82 12.21 80.59
C ASN A 147 -86.04 11.65 82.00
N LEU A 148 -85.19 10.73 82.47
CA LEU A 148 -85.27 10.17 83.83
C LEU A 148 -85.03 11.20 84.93
N ARG A 149 -84.38 12.33 84.63
CA ARG A 149 -84.02 13.37 85.61
C ARG A 149 -85.19 14.26 86.03
N ASN A 150 -86.25 14.34 85.21
CA ASN A 150 -87.38 15.25 85.44
C ASN A 150 -88.54 14.63 86.23
N ALA A 151 -88.48 13.32 86.55
CA ALA A 151 -89.59 12.59 87.17
C ALA A 151 -89.62 12.61 88.71
N ILE A 152 -88.59 13.19 89.38
CA ILE A 152 -88.39 13.07 90.83
C ILE A 152 -88.43 14.45 91.50
N ASN A 153 -89.63 14.99 91.72
CA ASN A 153 -89.86 16.11 92.65
C ASN A 153 -91.34 16.20 93.08
N VAL A 154 -91.62 16.82 94.24
CA VAL A 154 -92.93 16.91 94.93
C VAL A 154 -93.37 15.56 95.57
N SER A 155 -93.29 15.35 96.90
CA SER A 155 -94.15 15.84 98.02
C SER A 155 -95.53 15.12 98.08
N SER A 156 -96.09 14.65 99.21
CA SER A 156 -95.61 14.54 100.62
C SER A 156 -96.60 13.74 101.51
N GLU A 157 -96.21 13.55 102.77
CA GLU A 157 -97.03 13.24 103.98
C GLU A 157 -97.42 11.78 104.31
N ASN A 158 -97.40 11.53 105.63
CA ASN A 158 -97.35 10.22 106.26
C ASN A 158 -98.73 9.74 106.73
N ALA A 159 -99.24 8.67 106.11
CA ALA A 159 -100.28 7.82 106.72
C ALA A 159 -100.24 6.39 106.17
N GLY A 160 -99.92 6.24 104.88
CA GLY A 160 -99.84 4.94 104.21
C GLY A 160 -98.65 4.05 104.61
N LEU A 161 -97.79 4.46 105.55
CA LEU A 161 -96.47 3.91 105.94
C LEU A 161 -96.35 2.41 106.29
N ARG A 162 -97.35 1.57 106.00
CA ARG A 162 -97.25 0.10 106.00
C ARG A 162 -97.60 -0.50 104.65
N GLU A 163 -98.61 0.03 103.98
CA GLU A 163 -98.87 -0.28 102.57
C GLU A 163 -97.80 0.36 101.69
N GLN A 164 -97.50 1.65 101.88
CA GLN A 164 -96.33 2.34 101.33
C GLN A 164 -94.99 1.72 101.75
N LEU A 165 -94.90 0.94 102.85
CA LEU A 165 -93.69 0.21 103.18
C LEU A 165 -93.60 -1.13 102.42
N GLY A 166 -94.73 -1.80 102.18
CA GLY A 166 -94.81 -2.94 101.26
C GLY A 166 -94.63 -2.53 99.79
N GLU A 167 -95.15 -1.36 99.42
CA GLU A 167 -94.99 -0.72 98.12
C GLU A 167 -93.56 -0.23 97.93
N ALA A 168 -92.98 0.49 98.89
CA ALA A 168 -91.56 0.84 98.89
C ALA A 168 -90.66 -0.39 99.00
N SER A 169 -91.13 -1.53 99.52
CA SER A 169 -90.40 -2.81 99.45
C SER A 169 -90.46 -3.40 98.04
N ARG A 170 -91.62 -3.39 97.36
CA ARG A 170 -91.71 -3.77 95.94
C ARG A 170 -90.92 -2.81 95.05
N GLU A 171 -90.98 -1.52 95.33
CA GLU A 171 -90.28 -0.45 94.61
C GLU A 171 -88.78 -0.51 94.87
N THR A 172 -88.31 -0.78 96.09
CA THR A 172 -86.88 -1.05 96.33
C THR A 172 -86.42 -2.39 95.77
N GLU A 173 -87.29 -3.40 95.62
CA GLU A 173 -86.96 -4.63 94.89
C GLU A 173 -86.93 -4.40 93.36
N VAL A 174 -87.84 -3.58 92.83
CA VAL A 174 -87.85 -3.13 91.42
C VAL A 174 -86.64 -2.24 91.13
N LEU A 175 -86.33 -1.27 91.99
CA LEU A 175 -85.13 -0.43 91.91
C LEU A 175 -83.86 -1.26 92.10
N ARG A 176 -83.85 -2.31 92.93
CA ARG A 176 -82.73 -3.27 93.02
C ARG A 176 -82.60 -4.11 91.75
N GLY A 177 -83.72 -4.51 91.14
CA GLY A 177 -83.76 -5.17 89.83
C GLY A 177 -83.25 -4.27 88.71
N GLN A 178 -83.69 -3.01 88.67
CA GLN A 178 -83.25 -1.96 87.74
C GLN A 178 -81.79 -1.58 87.99
N LEU A 179 -81.34 -1.49 89.24
CA LEU A 179 -79.93 -1.26 89.60
C LEU A 179 -79.06 -2.43 89.14
N LYS A 180 -79.50 -3.68 89.34
CA LYS A 180 -78.79 -4.86 88.85
C LYS A 180 -78.79 -4.95 87.32
N GLN A 181 -79.87 -4.52 86.67
CA GLN A 181 -79.94 -4.39 85.21
C GLN A 181 -79.03 -3.26 84.69
N ALA A 182 -78.94 -2.14 85.42
CA ALA A 182 -78.04 -1.04 85.12
C ALA A 182 -76.58 -1.43 85.35
N GLN A 183 -76.27 -2.19 86.41
CA GLN A 183 -74.94 -2.78 86.65
C GLN A 183 -74.56 -3.73 85.51
N GLY A 184 -75.44 -4.65 85.10
CA GLY A 184 -75.21 -5.53 83.95
C GLY A 184 -75.01 -4.75 82.64
N LYS A 185 -75.77 -3.67 82.42
CA LYS A 185 -75.55 -2.74 81.29
C LYS A 185 -74.22 -2.00 81.39
N VAL A 186 -73.78 -1.58 82.58
CA VAL A 186 -72.49 -0.92 82.81
C VAL A 186 -71.33 -1.89 82.56
N GLU A 187 -71.42 -3.14 83.05
CA GLU A 187 -70.48 -4.23 82.77
C GLU A 187 -70.43 -4.60 81.28
N GLU A 188 -71.55 -4.46 80.56
CA GLU A 188 -71.62 -4.64 79.11
C GLU A 188 -71.03 -3.46 78.34
N THR A 189 -71.29 -2.22 78.76
CA THR A 189 -70.63 -1.05 78.17
C THR A 189 -69.14 -1.00 78.48
N GLN A 190 -68.70 -1.48 79.64
CA GLN A 190 -67.28 -1.56 79.98
C GLN A 190 -66.57 -2.55 79.05
N ARG A 191 -67.07 -3.78 78.91
CA ARG A 191 -66.51 -4.75 77.95
C ARG A 191 -66.46 -4.20 76.52
N ARG A 192 -67.48 -3.44 76.11
CA ARG A 192 -67.49 -2.77 74.79
C ARG A 192 -66.56 -1.56 74.68
N VAL A 193 -66.13 -0.96 75.79
CA VAL A 193 -65.04 0.04 75.82
C VAL A 193 -63.71 -0.69 75.75
N ASP A 194 -63.51 -1.75 76.53
CA ASP A 194 -62.30 -2.58 76.53
C ASP A 194 -62.04 -3.16 75.11
N GLU A 195 -63.06 -3.74 74.47
CA GLU A 195 -63.03 -4.23 73.07
C GLU A 195 -62.65 -3.15 72.05
N VAL A 196 -63.04 -1.88 72.29
CA VAL A 196 -62.73 -0.74 71.42
C VAL A 196 -61.33 -0.19 71.71
N GLU A 197 -60.85 -0.25 72.96
CA GLU A 197 -59.49 0.13 73.34
C GLU A 197 -58.47 -0.85 72.77
N ASP A 198 -58.71 -2.16 72.86
CA ASP A 198 -57.93 -3.21 72.18
C ASP A 198 -57.90 -2.99 70.66
N SER A 199 -59.05 -2.71 70.05
CA SER A 199 -59.17 -2.46 68.60
C SER A 199 -58.42 -1.19 68.17
N LEU A 200 -58.47 -0.13 68.99
CA LEU A 200 -57.74 1.11 68.74
C LEU A 200 -56.22 0.91 68.91
N GLN A 201 -55.80 0.15 69.93
CA GLN A 201 -54.38 -0.17 70.14
C GLN A 201 -53.82 -1.02 68.99
N LEU A 202 -54.56 -2.00 68.49
CA LEU A 202 -54.20 -2.74 67.28
C LEU A 202 -54.02 -1.80 66.07
N SER A 203 -54.99 -0.92 65.80
CA SER A 203 -54.88 0.02 64.68
C SER A 203 -53.75 1.03 64.87
N CYS A 204 -53.44 1.46 66.09
CA CYS A 204 -52.25 2.28 66.37
C CYS A 204 -50.96 1.53 66.01
N ASN A 205 -50.82 0.26 66.40
CA ASN A 205 -49.66 -0.57 66.05
C ASN A 205 -49.52 -0.76 64.52
N GLU A 206 -50.63 -1.01 63.82
CA GLU A 206 -50.67 -1.09 62.35
C GLU A 206 -50.21 0.21 61.69
N ASN A 207 -50.72 1.36 62.14
CA ASN A 207 -50.32 2.66 61.60
C ASN A 207 -48.86 3.00 61.92
N THR A 208 -48.31 2.56 63.06
CA THR A 208 -46.87 2.67 63.36
C THR A 208 -46.05 1.84 62.36
N SER A 209 -46.38 0.56 62.15
CA SER A 209 -45.67 -0.30 61.21
C SER A 209 -45.76 0.18 59.76
N LEU A 210 -46.92 0.71 59.33
CA LEU A 210 -47.07 1.36 58.03
C LEU A 210 -46.24 2.64 57.91
N SER A 211 -46.10 3.42 58.99
CA SER A 211 -45.23 4.60 58.99
C SER A 211 -43.74 4.24 58.93
N GLU A 212 -43.33 3.12 59.53
CA GLU A 212 -41.97 2.58 59.42
C GLU A 212 -41.67 2.10 58.00
N GLN A 213 -42.59 1.32 57.39
CA GLN A 213 -42.48 0.88 55.99
C GLN A 213 -42.45 2.05 55.00
N LEU A 214 -43.23 3.11 55.24
CA LEU A 214 -43.18 4.34 54.44
C LEU A 214 -41.85 5.09 54.60
N HIS A 215 -41.22 5.05 55.78
CA HIS A 215 -39.90 5.63 55.99
C HIS A 215 -38.81 4.82 55.27
N GLU A 216 -38.83 3.50 55.37
CA GLU A 216 -37.91 2.58 54.67
C GLU A 216 -38.04 2.69 53.14
N SER A 217 -39.27 2.75 52.63
CA SER A 217 -39.54 3.03 51.21
C SER A 217 -39.00 4.41 50.79
N GLY A 218 -39.13 5.41 51.68
CA GLY A 218 -38.57 6.75 51.48
C GLY A 218 -37.04 6.77 51.41
N THR A 219 -36.34 6.00 52.24
CA THR A 219 -34.87 5.88 52.20
C THR A 219 -34.41 5.15 50.93
N LEU A 220 -35.05 4.02 50.57
CA LEU A 220 -34.73 3.28 49.34
C LEU A 220 -34.96 4.13 48.07
N LEU A 221 -36.02 4.95 48.03
CA LEU A 221 -36.26 5.91 46.95
C LEU A 221 -35.22 7.03 46.90
N GLN A 222 -34.61 7.40 48.03
CA GLN A 222 -33.54 8.40 48.05
C GLN A 222 -32.21 7.79 47.59
N GLU A 223 -31.86 6.59 48.06
CA GLU A 223 -30.69 5.83 47.59
C GLU A 223 -30.76 5.61 46.08
N ALA A 224 -31.92 5.20 45.54
CA ALA A 224 -32.12 5.03 44.10
C ALA A 224 -31.91 6.32 43.29
N ARG A 225 -32.28 7.50 43.83
CA ARG A 225 -32.02 8.81 43.21
C ARG A 225 -30.54 9.17 43.22
N ASP A 226 -29.84 8.90 44.32
CA ASP A 226 -28.42 9.22 44.45
C ASP A 226 -27.55 8.28 43.60
N VAL A 227 -27.91 6.99 43.50
CA VAL A 227 -27.36 6.07 42.48
C VAL A 227 -27.65 6.61 41.08
N GLY A 228 -28.90 6.97 40.76
CA GLY A 228 -29.26 7.55 39.46
C GLY A 228 -28.48 8.82 39.11
N ARG A 229 -28.11 9.65 40.11
CA ARG A 229 -27.22 10.81 39.90
C ARG A 229 -25.80 10.36 39.56
N THR A 230 -25.22 9.42 40.31
CA THR A 230 -23.86 8.95 40.04
C THR A 230 -23.71 8.20 38.72
N GLU A 231 -24.75 7.49 38.25
CA GLU A 231 -24.76 6.92 36.89
C GLU A 231 -24.88 7.99 35.81
N LYS A 232 -25.69 9.04 36.02
CA LYS A 232 -25.72 10.20 35.11
C LYS A 232 -24.35 10.90 35.02
N GLU A 233 -23.71 11.14 36.16
CA GLU A 233 -22.36 11.71 36.21
C GLU A 233 -21.29 10.80 35.58
N LYS A 234 -21.51 9.49 35.50
CA LYS A 234 -20.64 8.57 34.73
C LYS A 234 -20.91 8.68 33.23
N ALA A 235 -22.18 8.71 32.82
CA ALA A 235 -22.58 8.86 31.43
C ALA A 235 -22.04 10.17 30.82
N GLU A 236 -22.16 11.29 31.54
CA GLU A 236 -21.64 12.60 31.10
C GLU A 236 -20.11 12.57 30.90
N ARG A 237 -19.35 11.92 31.80
CA ARG A 237 -17.89 11.72 31.64
C ARG A 237 -17.51 10.77 30.51
N LEU A 238 -18.34 9.78 30.21
CA LEU A 238 -18.14 8.90 29.05
C LEU A 238 -18.43 9.64 27.73
N GLU A 239 -19.43 10.51 27.71
CA GLU A 239 -19.72 11.39 26.57
C GLU A 239 -18.60 12.41 26.34
N GLU A 240 -18.08 13.05 27.38
CA GLU A 240 -16.86 13.90 27.31
C GLU A 240 -15.67 13.11 26.75
N GLY A 241 -15.42 11.89 27.24
CA GLY A 241 -14.35 11.02 26.76
C GLY A 241 -14.49 10.59 25.30
N LEU A 242 -15.71 10.29 24.83
CA LEU A 242 -16.00 9.96 23.43
C LEU A 242 -15.81 11.19 22.51
N ASN A 243 -16.21 12.37 22.97
CA ASN A 243 -15.98 13.62 22.24
C ASN A 243 -14.47 13.93 22.13
N MET A 244 -13.69 13.75 23.20
CA MET A 244 -12.22 13.85 23.14
C MET A 244 -11.61 12.86 22.14
N ALA A 245 -11.96 11.57 22.23
CA ALA A 245 -11.44 10.54 21.32
C ALA A 245 -11.82 10.79 19.84
N THR A 246 -12.97 11.43 19.58
CA THR A 246 -13.40 11.84 18.24
C THR A 246 -12.54 12.99 17.71
N ASN A 247 -12.27 14.01 18.53
CA ASN A 247 -11.37 15.12 18.17
C ASN A 247 -9.94 14.62 17.89
N ASP A 248 -9.42 13.73 18.73
CA ASP A 248 -8.10 13.11 18.55
C ASP A 248 -8.03 12.28 17.25
N MET A 249 -9.10 11.56 16.92
CA MET A 249 -9.22 10.83 15.65
C MET A 249 -9.27 11.78 14.44
N GLU A 250 -9.97 12.90 14.51
CA GLU A 250 -9.98 13.91 13.45
C GLU A 250 -8.60 14.55 13.24
N GLU A 251 -7.85 14.81 14.31
CA GLU A 251 -6.48 15.31 14.23
C GLU A 251 -5.53 14.26 13.65
N ALA A 252 -5.64 12.99 14.04
CA ALA A 252 -4.88 11.90 13.43
C ALA A 252 -5.19 11.75 11.93
N GLN A 253 -6.46 11.89 11.51
CA GLN A 253 -6.84 11.91 10.10
C GLN A 253 -6.29 13.14 9.35
N ARG A 254 -6.23 14.31 10.01
CA ARG A 254 -5.66 15.54 9.46
C ARG A 254 -4.15 15.39 9.21
N GLN A 255 -3.43 14.84 10.17
CA GLN A 255 -2.00 14.53 10.05
C GLN A 255 -1.72 13.48 8.96
N LEU A 256 -2.56 12.43 8.86
CA LEU A 256 -2.43 11.41 7.82
C LEU A 256 -2.61 11.99 6.40
N ARG A 257 -3.50 12.98 6.21
CA ARG A 257 -3.65 13.68 4.93
C ARG A 257 -2.39 14.48 4.59
N VAL A 258 -1.86 15.26 5.52
CA VAL A 258 -0.61 16.03 5.31
C VAL A 258 0.55 15.10 4.94
N ALA A 259 0.73 13.99 5.66
CA ALA A 259 1.77 13.00 5.32
C ALA A 259 1.54 12.34 3.95
N THR A 260 0.28 12.18 3.50
CA THR A 260 -0.04 11.66 2.16
C THR A 260 0.30 12.68 1.07
N ASP A 261 0.00 13.97 1.29
CA ASP A 261 0.35 15.06 0.37
C ASP A 261 1.88 15.22 0.28
N GLU A 262 2.61 15.11 1.40
CA GLU A 262 4.07 15.11 1.44
C GLU A 262 4.67 13.92 0.66
N LEU A 263 4.12 12.71 0.80
CA LEU A 263 4.54 11.54 0.02
C LEU A 263 4.26 11.73 -1.48
N GLN A 264 3.17 12.40 -1.87
CA GLN A 264 2.90 12.75 -3.26
C GLN A 264 3.92 13.76 -3.81
N VAL A 265 4.33 14.75 -3.02
CA VAL A 265 5.40 15.69 -3.39
C VAL A 265 6.76 14.98 -3.52
N LEU A 266 7.11 14.08 -2.59
CA LEU A 266 8.34 13.28 -2.66
C LEU A 266 8.38 12.41 -3.93
N ARG A 267 7.26 11.80 -4.31
CA ARG A 267 7.15 11.04 -5.57
C ARG A 267 7.39 11.92 -6.79
N LEU A 268 6.78 13.11 -6.86
CA LEU A 268 7.00 14.05 -7.96
C LEU A 268 8.47 14.51 -8.06
N LEU A 269 9.16 14.67 -6.93
CA LEU A 269 10.59 14.97 -6.89
C LEU A 269 11.44 13.78 -7.35
N GLN A 270 11.06 12.54 -7.02
CA GLN A 270 11.71 11.32 -7.50
C GLN A 270 11.55 11.15 -9.02
N ASP A 271 10.37 11.41 -9.56
CA ASP A 271 10.11 11.39 -11.01
C ASP A 271 10.98 12.46 -11.73
N GLN A 272 11.06 13.68 -11.19
CA GLN A 272 11.93 14.75 -11.71
C GLN A 272 13.43 14.40 -11.64
N LEU A 273 13.87 13.72 -10.57
CA LEU A 273 15.25 13.24 -10.43
C LEU A 273 15.57 12.17 -11.48
N SER A 274 14.65 11.24 -11.75
CA SER A 274 14.80 10.23 -12.79
C SER A 274 14.93 10.85 -14.19
N VAL A 275 14.08 11.82 -14.54
CA VAL A 275 14.20 12.59 -15.79
C VAL A 275 15.57 13.27 -15.88
N SER A 276 16.01 13.94 -14.81
CA SER A 276 17.30 14.62 -14.76
C SER A 276 18.50 13.66 -14.91
N GLN A 277 18.42 12.47 -14.31
CA GLN A 277 19.43 11.42 -14.49
C GLN A 277 19.49 10.92 -15.93
N ASN A 278 18.35 10.70 -16.58
CA ASN A 278 18.28 10.27 -17.98
C ASN A 278 18.86 11.33 -18.94
N GLU A 279 18.62 12.62 -18.68
CA GLU A 279 19.25 13.71 -19.43
C GLU A 279 20.77 13.75 -19.23
N CYS A 280 21.27 13.59 -17.99
CA CYS A 280 22.71 13.49 -17.71
C CYS A 280 23.38 12.28 -18.38
N GLN A 281 22.72 11.12 -18.41
CA GLN A 281 23.22 9.94 -19.15
C GLN A 281 23.29 10.22 -20.65
N LYS A 282 22.24 10.82 -21.24
CA LYS A 282 22.21 11.20 -22.65
C LYS A 282 23.34 12.18 -23.01
N LEU A 283 23.51 13.26 -22.25
CA LEU A 283 24.59 14.24 -22.43
C LEU A 283 25.98 13.60 -22.29
N THR A 284 26.13 12.61 -21.41
CA THR A 284 27.38 11.83 -21.28
C THR A 284 27.65 10.97 -22.51
N SER A 285 26.62 10.35 -23.08
CA SER A 285 26.71 9.60 -24.34
C SER A 285 27.06 10.50 -25.53
N ASP A 286 26.37 11.64 -25.66
CA ASP A 286 26.63 12.65 -26.70
C ASP A 286 28.07 13.21 -26.60
N ARG A 287 28.56 13.49 -25.38
CA ARG A 287 29.98 13.85 -25.13
C ARG A 287 30.94 12.77 -25.59
N ASN A 288 30.68 11.50 -25.26
CA ASN A 288 31.57 10.40 -25.63
C ASN A 288 31.60 10.18 -27.16
N ALA A 289 30.45 10.32 -27.83
CA ALA A 289 30.36 10.29 -29.30
C ALA A 289 31.07 11.48 -29.96
N LEU A 290 31.08 12.66 -29.33
CA LEU A 290 31.88 13.81 -29.78
C LEU A 290 33.38 13.58 -29.60
N ASN A 291 33.82 13.06 -28.44
CA ASN A 291 35.23 12.73 -28.20
C ASN A 291 35.76 11.69 -29.19
N ALA A 292 34.96 10.67 -29.53
CA ALA A 292 35.33 9.67 -30.55
C ALA A 292 35.51 10.31 -31.95
N LYS A 293 34.66 11.28 -32.31
CA LYS A 293 34.82 12.07 -33.55
C LYS A 293 36.07 12.93 -33.53
N VAL A 294 36.40 13.58 -32.41
CA VAL A 294 37.64 14.36 -32.26
C VAL A 294 38.86 13.47 -32.46
N GLY A 295 38.96 12.33 -31.76
CA GLY A 295 40.07 11.39 -31.95
C GLY A 295 40.19 10.84 -33.38
N THR A 296 39.06 10.65 -34.07
CA THR A 296 39.05 10.27 -35.49
C THR A 296 39.60 11.38 -36.39
N LEU A 297 39.25 12.64 -36.12
CA LEU A 297 39.75 13.80 -36.86
C LEU A 297 41.23 14.08 -36.58
N ASP A 298 41.69 13.89 -35.35
CA ASP A 298 43.11 14.01 -34.99
C ASP A 298 43.96 12.95 -35.72
N ALA A 299 43.49 11.70 -35.80
CA ALA A 299 44.16 10.63 -36.54
C ALA A 299 44.19 10.87 -38.06
N GLN A 300 43.13 11.46 -38.63
CA GLN A 300 43.15 11.93 -40.02
C GLN A 300 44.14 13.08 -40.22
N LEU A 301 44.26 13.98 -39.23
CA LEU A 301 45.15 15.13 -39.28
C LEU A 301 46.63 14.77 -39.06
N THR A 302 46.96 13.68 -38.35
CA THR A 302 48.33 13.12 -38.33
C THR A 302 48.67 12.44 -39.65
N SER A 303 47.76 11.60 -40.18
CA SER A 303 47.96 10.93 -41.48
C SER A 303 48.17 11.95 -42.62
N LEU A 304 47.37 13.02 -42.68
CA LEU A 304 47.55 14.10 -43.67
C LEU A 304 48.85 14.91 -43.48
N LYS A 305 49.39 15.00 -42.26
CA LYS A 305 50.72 15.59 -42.03
C LYS A 305 51.82 14.69 -42.59
N GLU A 306 51.77 13.40 -42.27
CA GLU A 306 52.71 12.39 -42.75
C GLU A 306 52.71 12.29 -44.28
N GLU A 307 51.54 12.28 -44.93
CA GLU A 307 51.42 12.38 -46.39
C GLU A 307 52.10 13.64 -46.95
N ARG A 308 51.89 14.79 -46.28
CA ARG A 308 52.48 16.08 -46.68
C ARG A 308 54.00 16.11 -46.48
N ASP A 309 54.54 15.58 -45.39
CA ASP A 309 55.99 15.46 -45.16
C ASP A 309 56.63 14.51 -46.19
N ASN A 310 56.02 13.34 -46.44
CA ASN A 310 56.46 12.41 -47.48
C ASN A 310 56.41 13.03 -48.90
N ALA A 311 55.41 13.85 -49.20
CA ALA A 311 55.32 14.59 -50.46
C ALA A 311 56.39 15.70 -50.55
N THR A 312 56.76 16.31 -49.43
CA THR A 312 57.80 17.36 -49.36
C THR A 312 59.18 16.76 -49.64
N SER A 313 59.54 15.67 -48.96
CA SER A 313 60.79 14.94 -49.20
C SER A 313 60.93 14.48 -50.66
N LYS A 314 59.87 13.94 -51.28
CA LYS A 314 59.88 13.57 -52.71
C LYS A 314 60.11 14.75 -53.65
N VAL A 315 59.67 15.96 -53.27
CA VAL A 315 59.94 17.18 -54.06
C VAL A 315 61.39 17.64 -53.90
N GLU A 316 61.99 17.45 -52.73
CA GLU A 316 63.42 17.73 -52.49
C GLU A 316 64.32 16.74 -53.25
N ASP A 317 64.03 15.43 -53.19
CA ASP A 317 64.72 14.38 -53.97
C ASP A 317 64.70 14.67 -55.47
N LEU A 318 63.53 15.04 -56.01
CA LEU A 318 63.38 15.39 -57.43
C LEU A 318 64.14 16.67 -57.80
N GLN A 319 64.25 17.64 -56.89
CA GLN A 319 65.09 18.83 -57.11
C GLN A 319 66.59 18.49 -57.15
N CYS A 320 67.05 17.58 -56.28
CA CYS A 320 68.41 17.05 -56.32
C CYS A 320 68.69 16.29 -57.63
N GLN A 321 67.81 15.39 -58.05
CA GLN A 321 67.93 14.68 -59.34
C GLN A 321 67.94 15.65 -60.54
N ILE A 322 67.11 16.70 -60.53
CA ILE A 322 67.12 17.75 -61.57
C ILE A 322 68.44 18.53 -61.58
N LYS A 323 69.10 18.72 -60.43
CA LYS A 323 70.42 19.35 -60.34
C LYS A 323 71.52 18.43 -60.89
N GLU A 324 71.56 17.17 -60.47
CA GLU A 324 72.51 16.17 -60.97
C GLU A 324 72.38 15.97 -62.49
N LEU A 325 71.16 15.90 -63.02
CA LEU A 325 70.91 15.78 -64.46
C LEU A 325 71.33 17.03 -65.25
N ARG A 326 71.32 18.23 -64.63
CA ARG A 326 71.88 19.44 -65.26
C ARG A 326 73.40 19.38 -65.28
N GLU A 327 74.02 19.00 -64.16
CA GLU A 327 75.47 18.85 -64.05
C GLU A 327 75.99 17.79 -65.05
N GLN A 328 75.27 16.68 -65.24
CA GLN A 328 75.55 15.68 -66.29
C GLN A 328 75.33 16.22 -67.71
N VAL A 329 74.35 17.10 -67.94
CA VAL A 329 74.15 17.74 -69.25
C VAL A 329 75.29 18.71 -69.55
N ASP A 330 75.70 19.53 -68.57
CA ASP A 330 76.82 20.46 -68.70
C ASP A 330 78.13 19.68 -68.97
N GLU A 331 78.40 18.60 -68.22
CA GLU A 331 79.52 17.68 -68.48
C GLU A 331 79.46 17.06 -69.88
N LEU A 332 78.28 16.66 -70.36
CA LEU A 332 78.10 16.10 -71.70
C LEU A 332 78.25 17.16 -72.80
N GLU A 333 77.89 18.40 -72.55
CA GLU A 333 78.11 19.53 -73.48
C GLU A 333 79.61 19.88 -73.56
N ASP A 334 80.31 19.92 -72.43
CA ASP A 334 81.77 20.09 -72.39
C ASP A 334 82.49 18.90 -73.03
N ALA A 335 82.08 17.66 -72.73
CA ALA A 335 82.62 16.46 -73.37
C ALA A 335 82.35 16.43 -74.88
N LYS A 336 81.22 16.99 -75.34
CA LYS A 336 80.87 17.19 -76.76
C LYS A 336 81.73 18.27 -77.42
N VAL A 337 82.06 19.36 -76.72
CA VAL A 337 83.02 20.38 -77.20
C VAL A 337 84.43 19.81 -77.26
N GLN A 338 84.85 19.05 -76.25
CA GLN A 338 86.12 18.32 -76.24
C GLN A 338 86.19 17.27 -77.35
N LEU A 339 85.15 16.43 -77.51
CA LEU A 339 85.08 15.42 -78.57
C LEU A 339 85.03 16.04 -79.96
N LYS A 340 84.40 17.22 -80.13
CA LYS A 340 84.47 17.97 -81.40
C LYS A 340 85.89 18.47 -81.65
N THR A 341 86.54 19.05 -80.64
CA THR A 341 87.95 19.49 -80.71
C THR A 341 88.91 18.31 -80.93
N GLN A 342 88.59 17.12 -80.40
CA GLN A 342 89.32 15.89 -80.68
C GLN A 342 89.01 15.36 -82.08
N MET A 343 87.76 15.47 -82.58
CA MET A 343 87.43 15.16 -83.98
C MET A 343 88.21 16.05 -84.93
N ASP A 344 88.33 17.36 -84.67
CA ASP A 344 89.12 18.28 -85.48
C ASP A 344 90.63 17.87 -85.48
N LYS A 345 91.14 17.36 -84.34
CA LYS A 345 92.50 16.81 -84.22
C LYS A 345 92.67 15.41 -84.83
N VAL A 346 91.64 14.57 -84.80
CA VAL A 346 91.64 13.19 -85.31
C VAL A 346 91.38 13.19 -86.82
N GLN A 347 90.64 14.16 -87.34
CA GLN A 347 90.56 14.48 -88.76
C GLN A 347 91.90 15.01 -89.30
N MET A 348 92.78 15.52 -88.41
CA MET A 348 94.20 15.80 -88.69
C MET A 348 95.15 14.61 -88.40
N GLN A 349 94.66 13.47 -87.88
CA GLN A 349 95.49 12.32 -87.46
C GLN A 349 95.01 10.94 -87.95
N GLN A 350 93.93 10.82 -88.73
CA GLN A 350 93.45 9.55 -89.32
C GLN A 350 94.29 9.07 -90.53
N GLN A 351 95.61 9.06 -90.36
CA GLN A 351 96.45 8.05 -90.98
C GLN A 351 96.74 6.97 -89.92
N HIS A 352 96.31 5.74 -90.22
CA HIS A 352 96.44 4.50 -89.42
C HIS A 352 95.35 4.19 -88.37
N ASN A 353 95.33 2.89 -88.00
CA ASN A 353 94.22 2.03 -87.53
C ASN A 353 94.89 0.80 -86.85
N PRO A 354 94.23 -0.17 -86.14
CA PRO A 354 92.82 -0.32 -85.78
C PRO A 354 92.60 -0.64 -84.24
N PRO A 355 91.97 -1.74 -83.70
CA PRO A 355 90.98 -1.63 -82.60
C PRO A 355 91.25 -2.57 -81.36
N ILE A 356 90.19 -2.97 -80.59
CA ILE A 356 90.06 -3.99 -79.49
C ILE A 356 89.82 -3.36 -78.08
N ASP A 357 89.07 -3.90 -77.08
CA ASP A 357 87.81 -4.70 -77.01
C ASP A 357 87.34 -4.86 -75.51
N SER A 358 86.03 -5.04 -75.28
CA SER A 358 85.38 -5.82 -74.18
C SER A 358 85.29 -5.37 -72.69
N ARG A 359 84.02 -5.27 -72.22
CA ARG A 359 83.41 -5.80 -70.96
C ARG A 359 83.88 -5.37 -69.54
N LYS A 360 82.92 -4.96 -68.67
CA LYS A 360 82.39 -5.76 -67.50
C LYS A 360 81.24 -5.04 -66.73
N ARG A 361 80.52 -5.77 -65.84
CA ARG A 361 79.28 -5.34 -65.12
C ARG A 361 78.97 -6.16 -63.83
N PRO A 362 78.58 -5.50 -62.72
CA PRO A 362 77.57 -5.92 -61.70
C PRO A 362 76.31 -4.98 -61.77
N ARG A 363 75.12 -5.14 -61.15
CA ARG A 363 74.33 -6.17 -60.41
C ARG A 363 74.69 -6.59 -58.97
N ILE A 364 73.62 -6.72 -58.14
CA ILE A 364 73.43 -7.34 -56.80
C ILE A 364 74.10 -6.60 -55.62
N GLU A 365 73.59 -6.64 -54.38
CA GLU A 365 72.49 -7.44 -53.76
C GLU A 365 71.24 -6.63 -53.32
N ASN A 366 70.12 -7.34 -53.06
CA ASN A 366 69.05 -6.89 -52.15
C ASN A 366 69.16 -7.76 -50.89
N GLU A 367 69.05 -7.17 -49.70
CA GLU A 367 68.86 -7.92 -48.46
C GLU A 367 67.36 -8.04 -48.15
N VAL A 368 66.96 -9.19 -47.62
CA VAL A 368 65.61 -9.48 -47.10
C VAL A 368 65.82 -9.90 -45.67
N GLU A 369 65.38 -9.08 -44.72
CA GLU A 369 65.48 -9.38 -43.29
C GLU A 369 64.49 -10.49 -42.90
N GLU A 370 64.84 -11.23 -41.85
CA GLU A 370 64.27 -12.55 -41.54
C GLU A 370 62.96 -12.43 -40.75
N GLU A 371 61.95 -13.26 -41.07
CA GLU A 371 60.75 -13.38 -40.23
C GLU A 371 61.11 -14.09 -38.92
N GLU A 372 61.12 -13.35 -37.80
CA GLU A 372 61.29 -13.93 -36.47
C GLU A 372 60.11 -14.87 -36.15
N ASP A 373 60.43 -16.14 -35.84
CA ASP A 373 59.46 -17.20 -35.57
C ASP A 373 58.83 -17.01 -34.17
N ILE A 374 57.81 -16.14 -34.08
CA ILE A 374 57.13 -15.79 -32.83
C ILE A 374 56.38 -17.02 -32.28
N THR A 375 57.06 -17.77 -31.41
CA THR A 375 56.45 -18.85 -30.62
C THR A 375 55.21 -18.32 -29.88
N PRO A 376 54.01 -18.91 -30.06
CA PRO A 376 52.79 -18.38 -29.46
C PRO A 376 52.87 -18.29 -27.93
N ASN A 377 52.60 -17.11 -27.39
CA ASN A 377 52.48 -16.91 -25.94
C ASN A 377 51.21 -17.64 -25.46
N PRO A 378 51.31 -18.70 -24.62
CA PRO A 378 50.15 -19.48 -24.19
C PRO A 378 49.14 -18.64 -23.41
N TRP A 379 49.59 -17.58 -22.73
CA TRP A 379 48.72 -16.65 -22.02
C TRP A 379 47.89 -15.76 -22.98
N GLY A 380 48.33 -15.60 -24.23
CA GLY A 380 47.61 -14.86 -25.26
C GLY A 380 46.29 -15.54 -25.65
N ASP A 381 46.34 -16.85 -25.93
CA ASP A 381 45.17 -17.63 -26.29
C ASP A 381 44.13 -17.67 -25.16
N ASP A 382 44.57 -17.75 -23.90
CA ASP A 382 43.67 -17.75 -22.75
C ASP A 382 43.05 -16.39 -22.47
N VAL A 383 43.79 -15.29 -22.64
CA VAL A 383 43.23 -13.92 -22.58
C VAL A 383 42.26 -13.67 -23.75
N VAL A 384 42.56 -14.17 -24.96
CA VAL A 384 41.64 -14.08 -26.11
C VAL A 384 40.39 -14.93 -25.88
N ARG A 385 40.50 -16.13 -25.30
CA ARG A 385 39.35 -16.97 -24.93
C ARG A 385 38.49 -16.30 -23.85
N LEU A 386 39.10 -15.81 -22.77
CA LEU A 386 38.40 -15.11 -21.68
C LEU A 386 37.71 -13.84 -22.19
N SER A 387 38.38 -13.03 -23.00
CA SER A 387 37.80 -11.84 -23.64
C SER A 387 36.61 -12.21 -24.53
N SER A 388 36.76 -13.23 -25.39
CA SER A 388 35.70 -13.71 -26.28
C SER A 388 34.48 -14.22 -25.51
N PHE A 389 34.72 -14.95 -24.41
CA PHE A 389 33.68 -15.43 -23.50
C PHE A 389 32.93 -14.26 -22.83
N LEU A 390 33.64 -13.28 -22.27
CA LEU A 390 33.08 -12.08 -21.65
C LEU A 390 32.29 -11.20 -22.62
N HIS A 391 32.61 -11.21 -23.92
CA HIS A 391 31.79 -10.55 -24.94
C HIS A 391 30.54 -11.36 -25.31
N SER A 392 30.56 -12.70 -25.17
CA SER A 392 29.40 -13.55 -25.41
C SER A 392 28.37 -13.50 -24.26
N CYS A 393 28.85 -13.43 -23.01
CA CYS A 393 28.01 -13.42 -21.81
C CYS A 393 27.59 -12.00 -21.45
N GLN A 394 26.29 -11.71 -21.60
CA GLN A 394 25.72 -10.38 -21.34
C GLN A 394 24.88 -10.39 -20.05
N PRO A 395 25.47 -10.08 -18.88
CA PRO A 395 24.71 -9.92 -17.64
C PRO A 395 23.76 -8.72 -17.75
N VAL A 396 22.50 -8.96 -17.40
CA VAL A 396 21.43 -7.96 -17.24
C VAL A 396 21.20 -7.79 -15.75
N LEU A 397 21.16 -6.56 -15.25
CA LEU A 397 20.91 -6.32 -13.82
C LEU A 397 19.41 -6.47 -13.52
N ASP A 398 19.06 -7.11 -12.41
CA ASP A 398 17.65 -7.16 -11.95
C ASP A 398 17.15 -5.75 -11.59
N ALA A 399 15.82 -5.59 -11.59
CA ALA A 399 15.17 -4.30 -11.36
C ALA A 399 15.42 -3.71 -9.95
N ASP A 400 15.89 -4.53 -9.00
CA ASP A 400 16.27 -4.10 -7.66
C ASP A 400 17.64 -3.37 -7.60
N GLN A 401 18.45 -3.43 -8.67
CA GLN A 401 19.79 -2.83 -8.76
C GLN A 401 20.76 -3.22 -7.63
N SER A 402 20.53 -4.37 -6.98
CA SER A 402 21.35 -4.90 -5.88
C SER A 402 22.78 -5.26 -6.29
N CYS A 403 23.03 -5.46 -7.58
CA CYS A 403 24.33 -5.78 -8.15
C CYS A 403 24.74 -4.74 -9.20
N SER A 404 26.02 -4.36 -9.22
CA SER A 404 26.60 -3.55 -10.31
C SER A 404 27.09 -4.42 -11.46
N LEU A 405 27.14 -3.85 -12.66
CA LEU A 405 27.66 -4.52 -13.86
C LEU A 405 29.11 -5.02 -13.68
N ASP A 406 29.92 -4.33 -12.88
CA ASP A 406 31.31 -4.72 -12.64
C ASP A 406 31.43 -5.80 -11.56
N GLN A 407 30.55 -5.82 -10.55
CA GLN A 407 30.43 -6.98 -9.64
C GLN A 407 30.03 -8.24 -10.42
N ALA A 408 29.01 -8.16 -11.27
CA ALA A 408 28.59 -9.27 -12.12
C ALA A 408 29.75 -9.80 -12.99
N LYS A 409 30.52 -8.91 -13.64
CA LYS A 409 31.72 -9.30 -14.40
C LYS A 409 32.79 -9.97 -13.53
N ILE A 410 33.01 -9.52 -12.29
CA ILE A 410 33.99 -10.15 -11.39
C ILE A 410 33.60 -11.61 -11.12
N PHE A 411 32.33 -11.89 -10.82
CA PHE A 411 31.86 -13.28 -10.65
C PHE A 411 32.02 -14.12 -11.93
N ILE A 412 31.68 -13.58 -13.11
CA ILE A 412 31.88 -14.25 -14.41
C ILE A 412 33.36 -14.58 -14.64
N VAL A 413 34.28 -13.65 -14.35
CA VAL A 413 35.73 -13.86 -14.48
C VAL A 413 36.21 -14.93 -13.49
N LEU A 414 35.77 -14.90 -12.24
CA LEU A 414 36.15 -15.89 -11.22
C LEU A 414 35.68 -17.31 -11.56
N ALA A 415 34.53 -17.46 -12.23
CA ALA A 415 34.10 -18.74 -12.80
C ALA A 415 34.95 -19.15 -14.01
N ALA A 416 35.27 -18.20 -14.91
CA ALA A 416 36.04 -18.47 -16.13
C ALA A 416 37.53 -18.80 -15.91
N LEU A 417 38.06 -18.58 -14.71
CA LEU A 417 39.41 -19.00 -14.31
C LEU A 417 39.53 -20.52 -14.02
N ASP A 418 38.41 -21.23 -13.89
CA ASP A 418 38.36 -22.68 -13.75
C ASP A 418 37.54 -23.29 -14.90
N THR A 419 38.16 -24.17 -15.69
CA THR A 419 37.54 -24.74 -16.90
C THR A 419 36.24 -25.50 -16.61
N ARG A 420 36.15 -26.20 -15.47
CA ARG A 420 34.94 -26.94 -15.10
C ARG A 420 33.83 -25.99 -14.65
N ARG A 421 34.16 -24.95 -13.87
CA ARG A 421 33.19 -23.91 -13.48
C ARG A 421 32.65 -23.17 -14.71
N LEU A 422 33.51 -22.92 -15.70
CA LEU A 422 33.14 -22.34 -16.98
C LEU A 422 32.20 -23.24 -17.79
N GLU A 423 32.49 -24.55 -17.89
CA GLU A 423 31.63 -25.52 -18.57
C GLU A 423 30.23 -25.59 -17.94
N LEU A 424 30.13 -25.76 -16.61
CA LEU A 424 28.85 -25.82 -15.89
C LEU A 424 28.01 -24.54 -16.05
N PHE A 425 28.66 -23.38 -16.11
CA PHE A 425 27.96 -22.10 -16.35
C PHE A 425 27.54 -21.93 -17.82
N LEU A 426 28.29 -22.47 -18.78
CA LEU A 426 27.90 -22.49 -20.20
C LEU A 426 26.70 -23.41 -20.45
N ASP A 427 26.62 -24.56 -19.78
CA ASP A 427 25.45 -25.44 -19.83
C ASP A 427 24.22 -24.76 -19.23
N PHE A 428 24.37 -24.04 -18.10
CA PHE A 428 23.30 -23.22 -17.54
C PHE A 428 22.76 -22.18 -18.54
N LEU A 429 23.64 -21.39 -19.18
CA LEU A 429 23.23 -20.38 -20.16
C LEU A 429 22.51 -21.00 -21.37
N THR A 430 22.80 -22.27 -21.69
CA THR A 430 22.26 -22.97 -22.86
C THR A 430 20.95 -23.71 -22.55
N TYR A 431 20.79 -24.27 -21.34
CA TYR A 431 19.73 -25.23 -21.02
C TYR A 431 18.90 -24.93 -19.76
N ALA A 432 19.38 -24.09 -18.83
CA ALA A 432 18.63 -23.82 -17.60
C ALA A 432 17.38 -22.96 -17.86
N PRO A 433 16.25 -23.24 -17.17
CA PRO A 433 14.99 -22.58 -17.45
C PRO A 433 14.97 -21.13 -16.94
N GLY A 434 14.45 -20.21 -17.76
CA GLY A 434 14.44 -18.78 -17.49
C GLY A 434 13.42 -18.28 -16.46
N ASP A 435 12.67 -19.18 -15.81
CA ASP A 435 11.71 -18.85 -14.74
C ASP A 435 12.32 -18.88 -13.33
N LYS A 436 13.54 -19.40 -13.18
CA LYS A 436 14.15 -19.68 -11.87
C LYS A 436 15.45 -18.92 -11.61
N TRP A 437 15.67 -18.59 -10.35
CA TRP A 437 16.92 -18.07 -9.84
C TRP A 437 17.79 -19.19 -9.30
N PHE A 438 19.10 -19.03 -9.46
CA PHE A 438 20.11 -20.00 -9.06
C PHE A 438 21.24 -19.31 -8.28
N CYS A 439 21.76 -19.98 -7.25
CA CYS A 439 22.98 -19.57 -6.55
C CYS A 439 24.20 -19.74 -7.46
N PHE A 440 24.95 -18.67 -7.75
CA PHE A 440 26.05 -18.73 -8.73
C PHE A 440 27.23 -19.62 -8.29
N ASP A 441 27.59 -19.60 -7.00
CA ASP A 441 28.70 -20.43 -6.48
C ASP A 441 28.36 -21.92 -6.54
N GLU A 442 27.11 -22.28 -6.22
CA GLU A 442 26.62 -23.66 -6.26
C GLU A 442 26.42 -24.13 -7.69
N LEU A 443 25.86 -23.27 -8.54
CA LEU A 443 25.70 -23.49 -9.97
C LEU A 443 27.04 -23.77 -10.68
N THR A 444 28.10 -23.03 -10.34
CA THR A 444 29.42 -23.22 -10.95
C THR A 444 30.17 -24.43 -10.40
N GLU A 445 29.83 -24.94 -9.22
CA GLU A 445 30.48 -26.14 -8.66
C GLU A 445 29.74 -27.45 -8.99
N GLU A 446 28.41 -27.43 -8.92
CA GLU A 446 27.54 -28.62 -8.97
C GLU A 446 26.63 -28.67 -10.22
N GLY A 447 26.44 -27.54 -10.91
CA GLY A 447 25.56 -27.42 -12.08
C GLY A 447 24.09 -27.16 -11.74
N TYR A 448 23.29 -26.88 -12.76
CA TYR A 448 21.87 -26.55 -12.59
C TYR A 448 20.95 -27.80 -12.51
N GLU A 449 21.38 -28.95 -13.05
CA GLU A 449 20.55 -30.15 -13.21
C GLU A 449 20.22 -30.87 -11.91
N GLY A 450 21.05 -30.72 -10.86
CA GLY A 450 20.79 -31.31 -9.54
C GLY A 450 19.58 -30.71 -8.82
N GLY A 451 19.10 -29.54 -9.25
CA GLY A 451 17.98 -28.82 -8.64
C GLY A 451 18.26 -28.18 -7.28
N ILE A 452 19.39 -28.52 -6.63
CA ILE A 452 19.80 -28.00 -5.31
C ILE A 452 20.04 -26.48 -5.37
N ALA A 453 20.77 -26.03 -6.38
CA ALA A 453 21.10 -24.61 -6.59
C ALA A 453 19.91 -23.70 -6.91
N GLY A 454 18.68 -24.24 -7.06
CA GLY A 454 17.48 -23.51 -7.47
C GLY A 454 16.74 -22.84 -6.30
N ILE A 455 16.58 -21.53 -6.38
CA ILE A 455 16.01 -20.69 -5.31
C ILE A 455 14.52 -20.48 -5.54
N ASN A 456 13.69 -20.95 -4.59
CA ASN A 456 12.23 -20.86 -4.66
C ASN A 456 11.72 -19.53 -4.07
N GLU A 457 11.50 -18.52 -4.92
CA GLU A 457 11.07 -17.16 -4.50
C GLU A 457 9.77 -17.12 -3.65
N GLY A 458 8.97 -18.19 -3.66
CA GLY A 458 7.71 -18.29 -2.90
C GLY A 458 7.81 -18.84 -1.48
N SER A 459 8.98 -19.33 -1.03
CA SER A 459 9.14 -19.93 0.31
C SER A 459 10.22 -19.28 1.16
N ASP A 460 11.38 -18.98 0.58
CA ASP A 460 12.43 -18.17 1.19
C ASP A 460 13.34 -17.61 0.06
N PRO A 461 13.58 -16.28 -0.03
CA PRO A 461 14.50 -15.73 -1.03
C PRO A 461 15.99 -15.95 -0.72
N GLN A 462 16.34 -16.45 0.48
CA GLN A 462 17.72 -16.72 0.87
C GLN A 462 18.26 -18.01 0.27
N CYS A 463 19.54 -17.99 -0.13
CA CYS A 463 20.27 -19.18 -0.55
C CYS A 463 20.69 -20.01 0.66
N ALA A 464 20.26 -21.28 0.74
CA ALA A 464 20.58 -22.17 1.85
C ALA A 464 22.11 -22.27 2.11
N ARG A 465 22.90 -22.42 1.04
CA ARG A 465 24.37 -22.51 1.09
C ARG A 465 25.04 -21.29 1.71
N HIS A 466 24.50 -20.09 1.50
CA HIS A 466 25.06 -18.84 2.08
C HIS A 466 24.43 -18.51 3.45
N ALA A 467 23.20 -18.96 3.72
CA ALA A 467 22.53 -18.81 5.00
C ALA A 467 23.24 -19.59 6.13
N GLU A 468 23.76 -20.79 5.85
CA GLU A 468 24.57 -21.56 6.82
C GLU A 468 25.95 -20.94 7.12
N GLN A 469 26.44 -20.03 6.27
CA GLN A 469 27.81 -19.50 6.34
C GLN A 469 27.91 -18.08 6.91
N ASP A 470 26.79 -17.45 7.27
CA ASP A 470 26.71 -16.08 7.83
C ASP A 470 27.32 -14.99 6.90
N GLN A 471 27.50 -15.30 5.60
CA GLN A 471 28.18 -14.42 4.63
C GLN A 471 27.29 -13.31 4.05
N GLY A 472 25.99 -13.31 4.37
CA GLY A 472 25.08 -12.16 4.23
C GLY A 472 24.81 -11.64 2.81
N SER A 473 25.37 -12.26 1.76
CA SER A 473 25.11 -11.90 0.36
C SER A 473 25.40 -13.06 -0.59
N CYS A 474 24.40 -13.44 -1.37
CA CYS A 474 24.44 -14.46 -2.41
C CYS A 474 24.32 -13.79 -3.79
N PHE A 475 25.26 -14.05 -4.70
CA PHE A 475 25.11 -13.67 -6.10
C PHE A 475 24.16 -14.66 -6.80
N GLN A 476 22.98 -14.18 -7.19
CA GLN A 476 21.92 -14.97 -7.81
C GLN A 476 21.84 -14.68 -9.31
N VAL A 477 21.69 -15.73 -10.13
CA VAL A 477 21.57 -15.62 -11.59
C VAL A 477 20.34 -16.37 -12.12
N ARG A 478 19.80 -15.93 -13.25
CA ARG A 478 18.62 -16.51 -13.92
C ARG A 478 18.79 -16.40 -15.44
N ASN A 479 18.52 -17.47 -16.18
CA ASN A 479 18.67 -17.46 -17.64
C ASN A 479 17.63 -16.48 -18.28
N CYS A 480 18.00 -15.74 -19.32
CA CYS A 480 17.05 -14.93 -20.09
C CYS A 480 16.35 -15.72 -21.21
N ASN A 481 16.82 -16.93 -21.52
CA ASN A 481 16.26 -17.75 -22.60
C ASN A 481 14.98 -18.47 -22.12
N GLU A 482 13.82 -17.91 -22.46
CA GLU A 482 12.48 -18.47 -22.18
C GLU A 482 12.14 -19.67 -23.10
N GLY A 483 13.05 -20.66 -23.17
CA GLY A 483 12.87 -21.90 -23.93
C GLY A 483 13.17 -21.82 -25.43
N ASP A 484 13.47 -20.65 -25.98
CA ASP A 484 13.91 -20.48 -27.37
C ASP A 484 15.45 -20.51 -27.46
N VAL A 485 15.99 -21.15 -28.51
CA VAL A 485 17.44 -21.44 -28.63
C VAL A 485 18.19 -20.25 -29.20
N SER A 486 18.25 -19.18 -28.41
CA SER A 486 18.98 -17.95 -28.75
C SER A 486 20.48 -18.13 -28.58
N TYR A 487 21.26 -17.63 -29.55
CA TYR A 487 22.72 -17.54 -29.45
C TYR A 487 23.19 -16.41 -28.50
N ASP A 488 22.29 -15.50 -28.11
CA ASP A 488 22.58 -14.46 -27.12
C ASP A 488 22.61 -15.06 -25.71
N ARG A 489 23.80 -15.25 -25.14
CA ARG A 489 24.00 -15.73 -23.76
C ARG A 489 23.72 -14.63 -22.73
N LYS A 490 22.46 -14.23 -22.63
CA LYS A 490 21.94 -13.24 -21.68
C LYS A 490 21.43 -13.95 -20.43
N PHE A 491 21.69 -13.36 -19.27
CA PHE A 491 21.15 -13.82 -17.99
C PHE A 491 20.91 -12.61 -17.08
N VAL A 492 19.89 -12.67 -16.24
CA VAL A 492 19.62 -11.67 -15.20
C VAL A 492 20.46 -12.00 -13.97
N CYS A 493 21.01 -11.01 -13.28
CA CYS A 493 21.78 -11.19 -12.06
C CYS A 493 21.49 -10.14 -10.98
N ARG A 494 21.58 -10.55 -9.71
CA ARG A 494 21.33 -9.75 -8.51
C ARG A 494 22.15 -10.24 -7.31
N ILE A 495 22.17 -9.47 -6.22
CA ILE A 495 22.77 -9.88 -4.93
C ILE A 495 21.67 -9.84 -3.85
N ARG A 496 21.55 -10.87 -3.02
CA ARG A 496 20.55 -10.97 -1.94
C ARG A 496 21.10 -11.59 -0.66
#